data_AF-A0A926YK54-F1
#
_entry.id   AF-A0A926YK54-F1
#
_cell.length_a   1.000
_cell.length_b   1.000
_cell.length_c   1.000
_cell.angle_alpha   90.00
_cell.angle_beta   90.00
_cell.angle_gamma   90.00
#
_symmetry.space_group_name_H-M   'P 1'
#
loop_
_entity.id
_entity.type
_entity.pdbx_description
1 polymer ?
#
loop_
_entity_poly.entity_id
_entity_poly.type
_entity_poly.pdbx_seq_one_letter_code
_entity_poly.pdbx_strand_id
1 'polypeptide(L)'
;MLESYDGSKQWVGAENLSNLFELFSRSVSCVLLSACYSEEQANAIVTHIDCVIGMNQEIQDRAAISFSEGFYRALGHRSSIEKAFEFGYAAIQLEISKSSRLR
;
A
#
# COMPACT_ATOMS: atom_id res chain seq x y z
N MET A 1 -10.32 -8.07 -0.99
CA MET A 1 -10.24 -9.38 -0.33
C MET A 1 -9.28 -9.25 0.84
N LEU A 2 -9.72 -9.61 2.05
CA LEU A 2 -8.90 -9.63 3.27
C LEU A 2 -8.84 -11.06 3.80
N GLU A 3 -7.80 -11.35 4.58
CA GLU A 3 -7.67 -12.64 5.26
C GLU A 3 -8.26 -12.54 6.68
N SER A 4 -9.10 -13.50 7.03
CA SER A 4 -9.66 -13.69 8.38
C SER A 4 -8.66 -14.37 9.30
N TYR A 5 -8.91 -14.34 10.61
CA TYR A 5 -8.03 -14.96 11.61
C TYR A 5 -7.82 -16.48 11.42
N ASP A 6 -8.74 -17.16 10.73
CA ASP A 6 -8.68 -18.57 10.39
C ASP A 6 -7.97 -18.85 9.04
N GLY A 7 -7.41 -17.82 8.41
CA GLY A 7 -6.78 -17.89 7.09
C GLY A 7 -7.77 -17.91 5.93
N SER A 8 -9.08 -17.80 6.19
CA SER A 8 -10.08 -17.75 5.11
C SER A 8 -10.08 -16.38 4.41
N LYS A 9 -10.36 -16.40 3.11
CA LYS A 9 -10.46 -15.18 2.29
C LYS A 9 -11.87 -14.61 2.40
N GLN A 10 -11.97 -13.39 2.93
CA GLN A 10 -13.21 -12.64 3.02
C GLN A 10 -13.24 -11.52 1.97
N TRP A 11 -14.36 -11.40 1.27
CA TRP A 11 -14.64 -10.25 0.43
C TRP A 11 -15.17 -9.11 1.30
N VAL A 12 -14.42 -8.02 1.34
CA VAL A 12 -14.80 -6.78 2.04
C VAL A 12 -14.92 -5.71 0.96
N GLY A 13 -16.10 -5.11 0.86
CA GLY A 13 -16.37 -4.04 -0.08
C GLY A 13 -15.58 -2.77 0.27
N ALA A 14 -15.38 -1.90 -0.73
CA ALA A 14 -14.69 -0.63 -0.52
C ALA A 14 -15.38 0.25 0.54
N GLU A 15 -16.71 0.25 0.59
CA GLU A 15 -17.51 0.96 1.59
C GLU A 15 -17.23 0.47 3.02
N ASN A 16 -17.23 -0.84 3.26
CA ASN A 16 -16.94 -1.40 4.58
C ASN A 16 -15.54 -1.03 5.07
N LEU A 17 -14.55 -1.03 4.16
CA LEU A 17 -13.19 -0.57 4.45
C LEU A 17 -13.16 0.92 4.75
N SER A 18 -13.86 1.73 3.97
CA SER A 18 -13.99 3.18 4.19
C SER A 18 -14.55 3.50 5.58
N ASN A 19 -15.68 2.88 5.94
CA ASN A 19 -16.34 3.06 7.23
C ASN A 19 -15.43 2.63 8.39
N LEU A 20 -14.61 1.60 8.21
CA LEU A 20 -13.62 1.20 9.21
C LEU A 20 -12.56 2.30 9.41
N PHE A 21 -12.00 2.83 8.32
CA PHE A 21 -10.95 3.85 8.39
C PHE A 21 -11.47 5.22 8.86
N GLU A 22 -12.74 5.54 8.64
CA GLU A 22 -13.40 6.73 9.19
C GLU A 22 -13.23 6.81 10.72
N LEU A 23 -13.33 5.67 11.42
CA LEU A 23 -13.14 5.58 12.87
C LEU A 23 -11.73 6.02 13.33
N PHE A 24 -10.76 6.01 12.42
CA PHE A 24 -9.36 6.35 12.68
C PHE A 24 -8.91 7.66 12.01
N SER A 25 -9.83 8.43 11.42
CA SER A 25 -9.57 9.68 10.68
C SER A 25 -8.73 10.71 11.43
N ARG A 26 -8.72 10.70 12.77
CA ARG A 26 -7.92 11.62 13.59
C ARG A 26 -6.54 11.09 14.00
N SER A 27 -6.29 9.81 13.79
CA SER A 27 -5.09 9.09 14.28
C SER A 27 -4.24 8.47 13.19
N VAL A 28 -4.82 8.21 12.01
CA VAL A 28 -4.13 7.60 10.87
C VAL A 28 -3.89 8.68 9.82
N SER A 29 -2.62 8.96 9.53
CA SER A 29 -2.22 9.94 8.52
C SER A 29 -2.00 9.33 7.14
N CYS A 30 -1.81 8.01 7.05
CA CYS A 30 -1.56 7.31 5.79
C CYS A 30 -2.04 5.86 5.87
N VAL A 31 -2.73 5.40 4.82
CA VAL A 31 -3.05 3.98 4.61
C VAL A 31 -2.27 3.47 3.40
N LEU A 32 -1.56 2.35 3.55
CA LEU A 32 -0.89 1.65 2.45
C LEU A 32 -1.61 0.33 2.16
N LEU A 33 -2.24 0.24 0.99
CA LEU A 33 -2.89 -0.97 0.50
C LEU A 33 -1.92 -1.80 -0.33
N SER A 34 -1.19 -2.71 0.32
CA SER A 34 -0.28 -3.65 -0.34
C SER A 34 -1.04 -4.82 -1.01
N ALA A 35 -1.98 -4.48 -1.91
CA ALA A 35 -2.82 -5.44 -2.61
C ALA A 35 -3.03 -5.01 -4.07
N CYS A 36 -3.08 -5.98 -4.99
CA CYS A 36 -3.39 -5.76 -6.40
C CYS A 36 -4.78 -5.13 -6.58
N TYR A 37 -4.93 -4.25 -7.56
CA TYR A 37 -6.20 -3.60 -7.92
C TYR A 37 -6.94 -2.97 -6.73
N SER A 38 -6.21 -2.28 -5.86
CA SER A 38 -6.72 -1.61 -4.66
C SER A 38 -7.20 -0.17 -4.88
N GLU A 39 -7.30 0.28 -6.13
CA GLU A 39 -7.71 1.65 -6.49
C GLU A 39 -9.12 2.00 -6.00
N GLU A 40 -10.10 1.10 -6.16
CA GLU A 40 -11.47 1.35 -5.70
C GLU A 40 -11.53 1.56 -4.18
N GLN A 41 -10.77 0.76 -3.42
CA GLN A 41 -10.68 0.89 -1.96
C GLN A 41 -9.92 2.17 -1.58
N ALA A 42 -8.86 2.51 -2.29
CA ALA A 42 -8.09 3.73 -2.04
C ALA A 42 -8.97 4.98 -2.23
N ASN A 43 -9.75 5.02 -3.30
CA ASN A 43 -10.66 6.13 -3.61
C ASN A 43 -11.78 6.28 -2.57
N ALA A 44 -12.26 5.18 -1.97
CA ALA A 44 -13.22 5.24 -0.88
C ALA A 44 -12.58 5.79 0.41
N ILE A 45 -11.43 5.22 0.81
CA ILE A 45 -10.76 5.54 2.09
C ILE A 45 -10.23 6.98 2.13
N VAL A 46 -9.74 7.51 1.00
CA VAL A 46 -9.14 8.86 0.94
C VAL A 46 -10.15 9.98 1.25
N THR A 47 -11.46 9.67 1.24
CA THR A 47 -12.49 10.60 1.70
C THR A 47 -12.44 10.87 3.21
N HIS A 48 -11.78 9.99 3.98
CA HIS A 48 -11.64 10.09 5.44
C HIS A 48 -10.19 10.16 5.94
N ILE A 49 -9.21 9.76 5.12
CA ILE A 49 -7.78 9.72 5.46
C ILE A 49 -6.99 10.61 4.51
N ASP A 50 -6.10 11.44 5.05
CA ASP A 50 -5.31 12.43 4.30
C ASP A 50 -4.49 11.83 3.15
N CYS A 51 -3.96 10.62 3.32
CA CYS A 51 -3.17 9.93 2.32
C CYS A 51 -3.53 8.44 2.23
N VAL A 52 -3.77 7.95 1.01
CA VAL A 52 -3.93 6.53 0.74
C VAL A 52 -3.07 6.15 -0.45
N ILE A 53 -2.19 5.17 -0.26
CA ILE A 53 -1.35 4.59 -1.29
C ILE A 53 -1.97 3.26 -1.70
N GLY A 54 -2.45 3.18 -2.93
CA GLY A 54 -3.03 1.97 -3.52
C GLY A 54 -2.37 1.59 -4.85
N MET A 55 -2.83 0.50 -5.43
CA MET A 55 -2.32 -0.06 -6.68
C MET A 55 -3.45 -0.21 -7.69
N ASN A 56 -3.33 0.44 -8.84
CA ASN A 56 -4.33 0.34 -9.91
C ASN A 56 -4.15 -0.90 -10.81
N GLN A 57 -3.07 -1.65 -10.62
CA GLN A 57 -2.73 -2.84 -11.39
C GLN A 57 -2.18 -3.94 -10.48
N GLU A 58 -1.92 -5.11 -11.06
CA GLU A 58 -1.15 -6.17 -10.40
C GLU A 58 0.26 -5.71 -10.04
N ILE A 59 0.69 -6.13 -8.85
CA ILE A 59 2.08 -6.08 -8.42
C ILE A 59 2.57 -7.50 -8.12
N GLN A 60 3.81 -7.80 -8.46
CA GLN A 60 4.44 -9.06 -8.07
C GLN A 60 4.92 -8.96 -6.62
N ASP A 61 4.85 -10.07 -5.88
CA ASP A 61 5.23 -10.13 -4.45
C ASP A 61 6.60 -9.49 -4.18
N ARG A 62 7.62 -9.79 -4.99
CA ARG A 62 8.96 -9.19 -4.83
C ARG A 62 8.95 -7.67 -4.96
N ALA A 63 8.21 -7.14 -5.93
CA ALA A 63 8.10 -5.69 -6.11
C ALA A 63 7.34 -5.05 -4.93
N ALA A 64 6.27 -5.70 -4.43
CA ALA A 64 5.53 -5.22 -3.26
C ALA A 64 6.38 -5.21 -1.98
N ILE A 65 7.22 -6.25 -1.80
CA ILE A 65 8.20 -6.33 -0.71
C ILE A 65 9.23 -5.22 -0.85
N SER A 66 9.85 -5.04 -2.03
CA SER A 66 10.84 -3.98 -2.24
C SER A 66 10.27 -2.58 -2.04
N PHE A 67 9.02 -2.35 -2.48
CA PHE A 67 8.31 -1.10 -2.20
C PHE A 67 8.20 -0.87 -0.69
N SER A 68 7.69 -1.86 0.04
CA SER A 68 7.48 -1.79 1.49
C SER A 68 8.79 -1.55 2.24
N GLU A 69 9.88 -2.23 1.86
CA GLU A 69 11.21 -2.00 2.42
C GLU A 69 11.68 -0.55 2.22
N GLY A 70 11.58 -0.02 1.00
CA GLY A 70 11.97 1.35 0.69
C GLY A 70 11.11 2.39 1.43
N PHE A 71 9.79 2.18 1.41
CA PHE A 71 8.81 3.04 2.06
C PHE A 71 9.02 3.09 3.58
N TYR A 72 8.98 1.96 4.26
CA TYR A 72 9.13 1.91 5.71
C TYR A 72 10.53 2.31 6.18
N ARG A 73 11.58 2.04 5.39
CA ARG A 73 12.93 2.54 5.71
C ARG A 73 12.95 4.07 5.70
N ALA A 74 12.38 4.72 4.69
CA ALA A 74 12.31 6.17 4.63
C ALA A 74 11.50 6.78 5.79
N LEU A 75 10.36 6.15 6.15
CA LEU A 75 9.58 6.55 7.34
C LEU A 75 10.38 6.40 8.64
N GLY A 76 11.14 5.31 8.79
CA GLY A 76 12.05 5.11 9.92
C GLY A 76 13.13 6.20 10.04
N HIS A 77 13.50 6.83 8.92
CA HIS A 77 14.38 8.00 8.87
C HIS A 77 13.63 9.33 9.01
N ARG A 78 12.37 9.31 9.46
CA ARG A 78 11.50 10.49 9.66
C ARG A 78 11.25 11.29 8.38
N SER A 79 11.31 10.64 7.22
CA SER A 79 10.91 11.26 5.94
C SER A 79 9.40 11.49 5.90
N SER A 80 8.93 12.44 5.07
CA SER A 80 7.50 12.62 4.81
C SER A 80 6.92 11.41 4.07
N ILE A 81 5.58 11.29 4.05
CA ILE A 81 4.89 10.19 3.35
C ILE A 81 5.20 10.23 1.84
N GLU A 82 5.22 11.41 1.23
CA GLU A 82 5.53 11.61 -0.18
C GLU A 82 6.96 11.14 -0.47
N LYS A 83 7.91 11.53 0.38
CA LYS A 83 9.30 11.10 0.21
C LYS A 83 9.45 9.60 0.41
N ALA A 84 8.75 9.03 1.38
CA ALA A 84 8.73 7.58 1.58
C ALA A 84 8.14 6.83 0.37
N PHE A 85 7.09 7.37 -0.25
CA PHE A 85 6.54 6.82 -1.49
C PHE A 85 7.58 6.84 -2.61
N GLU A 86 8.31 7.94 -2.81
CA GLU A 86 9.40 8.00 -3.81
C GLU A 86 10.47 6.94 -3.56
N PHE A 87 10.86 6.70 -2.29
CA PHE A 87 11.82 5.66 -1.93
C PHE A 87 11.30 4.26 -2.24
N GLY A 88 10.05 3.95 -1.90
CA GLY A 88 9.41 2.69 -2.24
C GLY A 88 9.32 2.47 -3.75
N TYR A 89 8.93 3.51 -4.49
CA TYR A 89 8.85 3.46 -5.95
C TYR A 89 10.22 3.22 -6.60
N ALA A 90 11.27 3.93 -6.14
CA ALA A 90 12.63 3.71 -6.61
C ALA A 90 13.13 2.28 -6.32
N ALA A 91 12.75 1.71 -5.17
CA ALA A 91 13.10 0.33 -4.81
C ALA A 91 12.47 -0.69 -5.78
N ILE A 92 11.22 -0.50 -6.20
CA ILE A 92 10.59 -1.32 -7.27
C ILE A 92 11.44 -1.27 -8.55
N GLN A 93 11.83 -0.07 -9.00
CA GLN A 93 12.59 0.09 -10.25
C GLN A 93 13.94 -0.63 -10.21
N LEU A 94 14.62 -0.59 -9.06
CA LEU A 94 15.86 -1.33 -8.85
C LEU A 94 15.64 -2.84 -8.88
N GLU A 95 14.56 -3.35 -8.28
CA GLU A 95 14.24 -4.78 -8.28
C GLU A 95 13.91 -5.30 -9.69
N ILE A 96 13.15 -4.52 -10.46
CA ILE A 96 12.86 -4.84 -11.87
C ILE A 96 14.17 -4.88 -12.68
N SER A 97 15.07 -3.91 -12.52
CA SER A 97 16.35 -3.88 -13.24
C SER A 97 17.26 -5.07 -12.92
N LYS A 98 17.25 -5.56 -11.67
CA LYS A 98 17.97 -6.79 -11.29
C LYS A 98 17.37 -8.00 -11.99
N SER A 99 16.04 -8.15 -11.94
CA SER A 99 15.33 -9.27 -12.56
C SER A 99 15.54 -9.34 -14.08
N SER A 100 15.71 -8.20 -14.76
CA SER A 100 16.04 -8.16 -16.20
C SER A 100 17.48 -8.53 -16.54
N ARG A 101 18.43 -8.42 -15.59
CA ARG A 101 19.84 -8.82 -15.79
C ARG A 101 20.13 -10.28 -15.47
N LEU A 102 19.20 -10.95 -14.80
CA LEU A 102 19.27 -12.37 -14.45
C LEU A 102 18.61 -13.27 -15.50
N ARG A 103 18.29 -12.74 -16.69
CA ARG A 103 17.77 -13.47 -17.85
C ARG A 103 18.78 -13.49 -18.98
#